data_AF-A0A4Y9ZHS4-F1
#
_entry.id   AF-A0A4Y9ZHS4-F1
#
_cell.length_a   1.000
_cell.length_b   1.000
_cell.length_c   1.000
_cell.angle_alpha   90.00
_cell.angle_beta   90.00
_cell.angle_gamma   90.00
#
_symmetry.space_group_name_H-M   'P 1'
#
loop_
_entity.id
_entity.type
_entity.pdbx_description
1 polymer ?
#
loop_
_entity_poly.entity_id
_entity_poly.type
_entity_poly.pdbx_seq_one_letter_code
_entity_poly.pdbx_strand_id
1 'polypeptide(L)'
;MLSVEAPGSEVASDFWMSRTQRRLLTTDGVTAFSSMDVMDTARQHIDTELEAMHIAFSLMQARRNRLSSISLLAPEVLLNVFAFLAVCDPPVWHDDRKDDRFSVLLSRPPKTPYLVIGWIRVTHVCRFWRDAALAQTQLWSTVSSISPSWALEMMSRVKDMPFDLQICFGRTGKTNDAVYAGILGQGRLARLKALTLYNYSYHQENSNSLVKDLTSPAPLVESLSLSDWREWWSDGCQLPADLFGGAAPRLRSIYLHHWTFASWDAPYLQDLTTLKVTFPEKDSDGARLPTVLQILRVLKRMPRLQILTLENVLNPTFDDGLPRNHHLVPLAHLSRMRLRCEAAQCVF
;
A
#
# COMPACT_ATOMS: atom_id res chain seq x y z
N MET A 1 -21.40 -35.81 24.76
CA MET A 1 -20.77 -37.05 24.24
C MET A 1 -21.82 -37.76 23.39
N LEU A 2 -21.91 -37.41 22.11
CA LEU A 2 -22.70 -38.13 21.09
C LEU A 2 -21.94 -37.97 19.77
N SER A 3 -20.99 -38.88 19.55
CA SER A 3 -20.43 -39.11 18.21
C SER A 3 -21.52 -39.80 17.40
N VAL A 4 -22.18 -39.03 16.54
CA VAL A 4 -22.94 -39.59 15.43
C VAL A 4 -21.91 -39.79 14.31
N GLU A 5 -21.37 -40.99 14.20
CA GLU A 5 -20.72 -41.40 12.96
C GLU A 5 -21.78 -41.38 11.87
N ALA A 6 -21.63 -40.46 10.90
CA ALA A 6 -22.58 -40.31 9.82
C ALA A 6 -22.44 -41.52 8.88
N PRO A 7 -23.47 -42.37 8.71
CA PRO A 7 -23.41 -43.61 7.91
C PRO A 7 -23.19 -43.39 6.40
N GLY A 8 -22.92 -42.16 5.95
CA GLY A 8 -22.64 -41.81 4.57
C GLY A 8 -21.16 -41.57 4.24
N SER A 9 -20.24 -41.49 5.23
CA SER A 9 -18.84 -41.15 4.93
C SER A 9 -18.07 -42.30 4.27
N GLU A 10 -18.26 -43.55 4.72
CA GLU A 10 -17.66 -44.73 4.08
C GLU A 10 -18.21 -44.94 2.67
N VAL A 11 -19.53 -44.83 2.49
CA VAL A 11 -20.19 -44.95 1.17
C VAL A 11 -19.70 -43.90 0.17
N ALA A 12 -19.48 -42.66 0.62
CA ALA A 12 -18.97 -41.60 -0.24
C ALA A 12 -17.49 -41.81 -0.60
N SER A 13 -16.67 -42.23 0.36
CA SER A 13 -15.25 -42.53 0.13
C SER A 13 -15.10 -43.63 -0.91
N ASP A 14 -15.81 -44.75 -0.76
CA ASP A 14 -15.75 -45.89 -1.68
C ASP A 14 -16.22 -45.52 -3.09
N PHE A 15 -17.28 -44.71 -3.19
CA PHE A 15 -17.76 -44.20 -4.47
C PHE A 15 -16.69 -43.37 -5.19
N TRP A 16 -16.06 -42.40 -4.51
CA TRP A 16 -15.06 -41.55 -5.14
C TRP A 16 -13.75 -42.29 -5.43
N MET A 17 -13.32 -43.20 -4.55
CA MET A 17 -12.14 -44.03 -4.75
C MET A 17 -12.30 -44.95 -5.96
N SER A 18 -13.42 -45.66 -6.07
CA SER A 18 -13.67 -46.56 -7.21
C SER A 18 -13.73 -45.83 -8.55
N ARG A 19 -14.33 -44.64 -8.58
CA ARG A 19 -14.37 -43.78 -9.78
C ARG A 19 -12.98 -43.24 -10.14
N THR A 20 -12.21 -42.80 -9.16
CA THR A 20 -10.85 -42.28 -9.36
C THR A 20 -9.92 -43.37 -9.89
N GLN A 21 -9.93 -44.55 -9.27
CA GLN A 21 -9.17 -45.71 -9.75
C GLN A 21 -9.51 -46.04 -11.21
N ARG A 22 -10.81 -46.09 -11.57
CA ARG A 22 -11.22 -46.36 -12.95
C ARG A 22 -10.72 -45.31 -13.94
N ARG A 23 -10.65 -44.03 -13.55
CA ARG A 23 -10.12 -42.96 -14.40
C ARG A 23 -8.61 -43.04 -14.56
N LEU A 24 -7.88 -43.47 -13.53
CA LEU A 24 -6.41 -43.61 -13.58
C LEU A 24 -5.94 -44.86 -14.33
N LEU A 25 -6.79 -45.88 -14.50
CA LEU A 25 -6.48 -47.07 -15.29
C LEU A 25 -6.06 -46.76 -16.74
N THR A 26 -6.48 -45.63 -17.31
CA THR A 26 -6.09 -45.20 -18.65
C THR A 26 -4.60 -44.83 -18.77
N THR A 27 -3.94 -44.58 -17.63
CA THR A 27 -2.53 -44.19 -17.54
C THR A 27 -1.65 -45.25 -16.86
N ASP A 28 -2.21 -46.38 -16.45
CA ASP A 28 -1.56 -47.39 -15.58
C ASP A 28 -0.29 -48.01 -16.20
N GLY A 29 -0.21 -48.06 -17.53
CA GLY A 29 0.95 -48.57 -18.26
C GLY A 29 2.05 -47.54 -18.56
N VAL A 30 1.84 -46.27 -18.21
CA VAL A 30 2.81 -45.19 -18.48
C VAL A 30 3.79 -45.09 -17.33
N THR A 31 5.08 -45.16 -17.63
CA THR A 31 6.15 -45.11 -16.62
C THR A 31 7.14 -43.99 -16.96
N ALA A 32 8.05 -43.70 -16.03
CA ALA A 32 9.14 -42.73 -16.26
C ALA A 32 10.10 -43.13 -17.42
N PHE A 33 9.99 -44.36 -17.94
CA PHE A 33 10.78 -44.87 -19.06
C PHE A 33 10.00 -44.84 -20.39
N SER A 34 8.74 -44.40 -20.40
CA SER A 34 7.95 -44.21 -21.62
C SER A 34 8.49 -43.05 -22.46
N SER A 35 8.07 -42.94 -23.73
CA SER A 35 8.46 -41.81 -24.57
C SER A 35 7.92 -40.48 -24.01
N MET A 36 8.63 -39.38 -24.28
CA MET A 36 8.27 -38.05 -23.76
C MET A 36 6.83 -37.65 -24.15
N ASP A 37 6.44 -37.91 -25.40
CA ASP A 37 5.11 -37.59 -25.92
C ASP A 37 3.98 -38.36 -25.19
N VAL A 38 4.23 -39.63 -24.86
CA VAL A 38 3.28 -40.45 -24.09
C VAL A 38 3.21 -39.99 -22.63
N MET A 39 4.35 -39.61 -22.03
CA MET A 39 4.37 -39.07 -20.67
C MET A 39 3.65 -37.72 -20.57
N ASP A 40 3.85 -36.83 -21.53
CA ASP A 40 3.21 -35.51 -21.53
C ASP A 40 1.70 -35.63 -21.77
N THR A 41 1.27 -36.53 -22.65
CA THR A 41 -0.16 -36.85 -22.85
C THR A 41 -0.79 -37.42 -21.57
N ALA A 42 -0.10 -38.34 -20.87
CA ALA A 42 -0.58 -38.90 -19.62
C ALA A 42 -0.65 -37.85 -18.49
N ARG A 43 0.36 -36.99 -18.37
CA ARG A 43 0.35 -35.86 -17.41
C ARG A 43 -0.82 -34.92 -17.69
N GLN A 44 -1.01 -34.52 -18.94
CA GLN A 44 -2.12 -33.64 -19.33
C GLN A 44 -3.49 -34.26 -19.02
N HIS A 45 -3.63 -35.58 -19.21
CA HIS A 45 -4.85 -36.28 -18.82
C HIS A 45 -5.09 -36.22 -17.31
N ILE A 46 -4.06 -36.51 -16.50
CA ILE A 46 -4.14 -36.44 -15.03
C ILE A 46 -4.45 -35.01 -14.57
N ASP A 47 -3.80 -33.99 -15.14
CA ASP A 47 -4.05 -32.58 -14.82
C ASP A 47 -5.51 -32.20 -15.10
N THR A 48 -6.09 -32.73 -16.18
CA THR A 48 -7.50 -32.52 -16.52
C THR A 48 -8.44 -33.19 -15.50
N GLU A 49 -8.13 -34.39 -15.03
CA GLU A 49 -8.89 -35.07 -13.97
C GLU A 49 -8.80 -34.32 -12.64
N LEU A 50 -7.60 -33.86 -12.27
CA LEU A 50 -7.37 -33.05 -11.08
C LEU A 50 -8.21 -31.77 -11.11
N GLU A 51 -8.21 -31.06 -12.25
CA GLU A 51 -9.04 -29.85 -12.43
C GLU A 51 -10.54 -30.16 -12.26
N ALA A 52 -11.04 -31.25 -12.86
CA ALA A 52 -12.43 -31.66 -12.72
C ALA A 52 -12.81 -32.00 -11.26
N MET A 53 -11.92 -32.68 -10.53
CA MET A 53 -12.12 -32.96 -9.10
C MET A 53 -12.10 -31.68 -8.26
N HIS A 54 -11.19 -30.74 -8.55
CA HIS A 54 -11.16 -29.43 -7.91
C HIS A 54 -12.48 -28.65 -8.11
N ILE A 55 -13.08 -28.72 -9.30
CA ILE A 55 -14.39 -28.13 -9.58
C ILE A 55 -15.48 -28.79 -8.73
N ALA A 56 -15.55 -30.13 -8.70
CA ALA A 56 -16.54 -30.87 -7.93
C ALA A 56 -16.43 -30.60 -6.42
N PHE A 57 -15.20 -30.62 -5.90
CA PHE A 57 -14.90 -30.28 -4.51
C PHE A 57 -15.36 -28.86 -4.17
N SER A 58 -15.07 -27.90 -5.03
CA SER A 58 -15.49 -26.51 -4.87
C SER A 58 -17.02 -26.35 -4.88
N LEU A 59 -17.75 -27.14 -5.68
CA LEU A 59 -19.22 -27.14 -5.69
C LEU A 59 -19.79 -27.68 -4.37
N MET A 60 -19.23 -28.77 -3.85
CA MET A 60 -19.63 -29.33 -2.55
C MET A 60 -19.35 -28.34 -1.41
N GLN A 61 -18.18 -27.69 -1.40
CA GLN A 61 -17.89 -26.62 -0.45
C GLN A 61 -18.87 -25.44 -0.56
N ALA A 62 -19.18 -24.99 -1.78
CA ALA A 62 -20.14 -23.90 -1.99
C ALA A 62 -21.53 -24.27 -1.44
N ARG A 63 -21.98 -25.52 -1.64
CA ARG A 63 -23.24 -26.01 -1.07
C ARG A 63 -23.19 -26.04 0.46
N ARG A 64 -22.13 -26.56 1.06
CA ARG A 64 -21.94 -26.56 2.51
C ARG A 64 -21.93 -25.14 3.09
N ASN A 65 -21.24 -24.20 2.45
CA ASN A 65 -21.16 -22.82 2.90
C ASN A 65 -22.52 -22.11 2.86
N ARG A 66 -23.38 -22.41 1.87
CA ARG A 66 -24.77 -21.92 1.83
C ARG A 66 -25.64 -22.40 2.99
N LEU A 67 -25.28 -23.51 3.64
CA LEU A 67 -25.98 -24.02 4.82
C LEU A 67 -25.49 -23.39 6.13
N SER A 68 -24.42 -22.59 6.09
CA SER A 68 -23.92 -21.85 7.25
C SER A 68 -24.85 -20.68 7.58
N SER A 69 -25.03 -20.39 8.87
CA SER A 69 -25.86 -19.28 9.35
C SER A 69 -25.43 -17.92 8.78
N ILE A 70 -24.13 -17.75 8.52
CA ILE A 70 -23.60 -16.50 7.94
C ILE A 70 -24.12 -16.24 6.52
N SER A 71 -24.57 -17.28 5.81
CA SER A 71 -25.16 -17.15 4.48
C SER A 71 -26.61 -16.63 4.51
N LEU A 72 -27.20 -16.44 5.70
CA LEU A 72 -28.50 -15.78 5.88
C LEU A 72 -28.39 -14.25 5.83
N LEU A 73 -27.17 -13.71 5.97
CA LEU A 73 -26.96 -12.27 5.87
C LEU A 73 -27.19 -11.82 4.43
N ALA A 74 -27.89 -10.70 4.29
CA ALA A 74 -28.06 -10.06 3.00
C ALA A 74 -26.69 -9.67 2.40
N PRO A 75 -26.49 -9.77 1.08
CA PRO A 75 -25.22 -9.43 0.43
C PRO A 75 -24.70 -8.04 0.82
N GLU A 76 -25.58 -7.07 1.02
CA GLU A 76 -25.26 -5.69 1.37
C GLU A 76 -24.62 -5.59 2.76
N VAL A 77 -25.11 -6.39 3.72
CA VAL A 77 -24.55 -6.43 5.08
C VAL A 77 -23.14 -7.04 5.04
N LEU A 78 -22.94 -8.09 4.26
CA LEU A 78 -21.62 -8.69 4.07
C LEU A 78 -20.64 -7.72 3.41
N LEU A 79 -21.08 -6.98 2.38
CA LEU A 79 -20.24 -5.98 1.70
C LEU A 79 -19.87 -4.82 2.64
N ASN A 80 -20.76 -4.39 3.52
CA ASN A 80 -20.44 -3.39 4.55
C ASN A 80 -19.38 -3.91 5.52
N VAL A 81 -19.47 -5.18 5.96
CA VAL A 81 -18.43 -5.81 6.78
C VAL A 81 -17.11 -5.86 6.03
N PHE A 82 -17.11 -6.22 4.74
CA PHE A 82 -15.89 -6.23 3.92
C PHE A 82 -15.30 -4.82 3.77
N ALA A 83 -16.12 -3.78 3.68
CA ALA A 83 -15.64 -2.41 3.64
C ALA A 83 -14.92 -2.00 4.94
N PHE A 84 -15.44 -2.40 6.10
CA PHE A 84 -14.72 -2.22 7.37
C PHE A 84 -13.42 -3.01 7.41
N LEU A 85 -13.42 -4.27 6.95
CA LEU A 85 -12.19 -5.07 6.85
C LEU A 85 -11.16 -4.44 5.92
N ALA A 86 -11.58 -3.86 4.79
CA ALA A 86 -10.67 -3.19 3.87
C ALA A 86 -9.94 -2.00 4.51
N VAL A 87 -10.56 -1.34 5.48
CA VAL A 87 -9.96 -0.25 6.25
C VAL A 87 -9.09 -0.77 7.41
N CYS A 88 -9.56 -1.77 8.15
CA CYS A 88 -8.91 -2.24 9.38
C CYS A 88 -7.79 -3.26 9.13
N ASP A 89 -7.86 -4.01 8.03
CA ASP A 89 -6.93 -5.08 7.66
C ASP A 89 -6.52 -4.92 6.18
N PRO A 90 -5.88 -3.80 5.79
CA PRO A 90 -5.43 -3.60 4.42
C PRO A 90 -4.28 -4.55 4.06
N PRO A 91 -4.07 -4.85 2.77
CA PRO A 91 -2.91 -5.63 2.35
C PRO A 91 -1.62 -4.85 2.61
N VAL A 92 -0.72 -5.38 3.43
CA VAL A 92 0.52 -4.71 3.83
C VAL A 92 1.71 -5.65 3.84
N TRP A 93 2.88 -5.10 3.54
CA TRP A 93 4.15 -5.76 3.76
C TRP A 93 4.58 -5.54 5.21
N HIS A 94 4.58 -6.59 6.02
CA HIS A 94 5.16 -6.55 7.36
C HIS A 94 6.68 -6.68 7.30
N ASP A 95 7.36 -5.90 8.14
CA ASP A 95 8.80 -5.95 8.31
C ASP A 95 9.14 -5.85 9.80
N ASP A 96 9.42 -7.02 10.38
CA ASP A 96 9.74 -7.18 11.80
C ASP A 96 11.08 -6.49 12.17
N ARG A 97 11.87 -5.99 11.19
CA ARG A 97 13.14 -5.29 11.48
C ARG A 97 12.97 -3.97 12.22
N LYS A 98 11.78 -3.35 12.18
CA LYS A 98 11.54 -2.05 12.81
C LYS A 98 11.01 -2.10 14.24
N ASP A 99 10.48 -3.24 14.69
CA ASP A 99 9.88 -3.35 16.03
C ASP A 99 10.86 -3.82 17.10
N ASP A 100 12.00 -4.37 16.71
CA ASP A 100 12.80 -5.17 17.62
C ASP A 100 14.18 -4.56 17.90
N ARG A 101 14.17 -3.46 18.67
CA ARG A 101 15.34 -3.02 19.45
C ARG A 101 15.84 -4.12 20.42
N PHE A 102 15.07 -5.20 20.60
CA PHE A 102 15.41 -6.37 21.39
C PHE A 102 15.77 -7.62 20.56
N SER A 103 15.66 -7.62 19.22
CA SER A 103 15.98 -8.82 18.40
C SER A 103 17.46 -9.17 18.45
N VAL A 104 18.32 -8.15 18.61
CA VAL A 104 19.78 -8.31 18.69
C VAL A 104 20.19 -9.10 19.94
N LEU A 105 19.37 -9.06 21.01
CA LEU A 105 19.66 -9.75 22.28
C LEU A 105 19.24 -11.23 22.28
N LEU A 106 18.39 -11.67 21.36
CA LEU A 106 17.81 -13.02 21.38
C LEU A 106 18.25 -13.94 20.22
N SER A 107 19.21 -13.52 19.39
CA SER A 107 19.77 -14.33 18.29
C SER A 107 18.70 -15.01 17.41
N ARG A 108 17.51 -14.42 17.30
CA ARG A 108 16.48 -14.88 16.38
C ARG A 108 16.85 -14.43 14.97
N PRO A 109 16.80 -15.31 13.96
CA PRO A 109 17.07 -14.89 12.59
C PRO A 109 16.13 -13.74 12.23
N PRO A 110 16.62 -12.66 11.59
CA PRO A 110 15.76 -11.58 11.15
C PRO A 110 14.69 -12.18 10.22
N LYS A 111 13.43 -12.12 10.64
CA LYS A 111 12.33 -12.63 9.81
C LYS A 111 12.34 -11.88 8.49
N THR A 112 12.27 -12.62 7.40
CA THR A 112 12.11 -12.04 6.07
C THR A 112 10.81 -11.25 6.01
N PRO A 113 10.77 -10.11 5.30
CA PRO A 113 9.53 -9.38 5.10
C PRO A 113 8.50 -10.32 4.46
N TYR A 114 7.27 -10.31 4.98
CA TYR A 114 6.18 -11.14 4.49
C TYR A 114 4.95 -10.30 4.18
N LEU A 115 4.20 -10.75 3.18
CA LEU A 115 2.97 -10.10 2.76
C LEU A 115 1.81 -10.61 3.63
N VAL A 116 1.08 -9.67 4.22
CA VAL A 116 -0.25 -9.92 4.76
C VAL A 116 -1.27 -9.45 3.72
N ILE A 117 -2.04 -10.38 3.16
CA ILE A 117 -3.06 -10.08 2.14
C ILE A 117 -4.32 -9.41 2.73
N GLY A 118 -4.44 -9.38 4.06
CA GLY A 118 -5.50 -8.68 4.79
C GLY A 118 -6.91 -9.11 4.39
N TRP A 119 -7.80 -8.12 4.20
CA TRP A 119 -9.20 -8.31 3.85
C TRP A 119 -9.42 -9.16 2.59
N ILE A 120 -8.45 -9.25 1.68
CA ILE A 120 -8.56 -10.08 0.45
C ILE A 120 -8.87 -11.53 0.79
N ARG A 121 -8.53 -12.00 2.01
CA ARG A 121 -8.92 -13.32 2.53
C ARG A 121 -10.41 -13.61 2.40
N VAL A 122 -11.28 -12.60 2.48
CA VAL A 122 -12.73 -12.80 2.29
C VAL A 122 -13.07 -13.37 0.90
N THR A 123 -12.26 -13.05 -0.11
CA THR A 123 -12.42 -13.55 -1.49
C THR A 123 -12.00 -15.02 -1.65
N HIS A 124 -11.42 -15.62 -0.61
CA HIS A 124 -10.99 -17.03 -0.57
C HIS A 124 -11.90 -17.90 0.31
N VAL A 125 -12.90 -17.33 0.98
CA VAL A 125 -13.80 -18.08 1.87
C VAL A 125 -14.77 -18.95 1.08
N CYS A 126 -15.48 -18.35 0.11
CA CYS A 126 -16.39 -19.07 -0.77
C CYS A 126 -16.63 -18.30 -2.08
N ARG A 127 -17.19 -18.98 -3.09
CA ARG A 127 -17.53 -18.38 -4.39
C ARG A 127 -18.45 -17.17 -4.24
N PHE A 128 -19.48 -17.26 -3.40
CA PHE A 128 -20.43 -16.16 -3.20
C PHE A 128 -19.76 -14.89 -2.62
N TRP A 129 -18.88 -15.03 -1.62
CA TRP A 129 -18.14 -13.89 -1.05
C TRP A 129 -17.15 -13.32 -2.05
N ARG A 130 -16.49 -14.19 -2.81
CA ARG A 130 -15.59 -13.80 -3.90
C ARG A 130 -16.33 -12.96 -4.93
N ASP A 131 -17.44 -13.47 -5.47
CA ASP A 131 -18.21 -12.79 -6.51
C ASP A 131 -18.74 -11.43 -6.02
N ALA A 132 -19.27 -11.38 -4.79
CA ALA A 132 -19.73 -10.14 -4.18
C ALA A 132 -18.60 -9.12 -4.00
N ALA A 133 -17.47 -9.54 -3.43
CA ALA A 133 -16.33 -8.66 -3.17
C ALA A 133 -15.65 -8.17 -4.46
N LEU A 134 -15.55 -9.03 -5.48
CA LEU A 134 -14.99 -8.65 -6.79
C LEU A 134 -15.90 -7.67 -7.54
N ALA A 135 -17.22 -7.76 -7.37
CA ALA A 135 -18.19 -6.86 -7.98
C ALA A 135 -18.22 -5.47 -7.31
N GLN A 136 -17.84 -5.38 -6.03
CA GLN A 136 -17.87 -4.13 -5.28
C GLN A 136 -16.59 -3.32 -5.49
N THR A 137 -16.65 -2.36 -6.42
CA THR A 137 -15.54 -1.46 -6.79
C THR A 137 -14.91 -0.73 -5.61
N GLN A 138 -15.68 -0.32 -4.58
CA GLN A 138 -15.16 0.44 -3.44
C GLN A 138 -14.10 -0.33 -2.64
N LEU A 139 -14.18 -1.66 -2.56
CA LEU A 139 -13.20 -2.46 -1.81
C LEU A 139 -11.79 -2.39 -2.41
N TRP A 140 -11.71 -2.04 -3.69
CA TRP A 140 -10.46 -2.01 -4.46
C TRP A 140 -9.87 -0.61 -4.58
N SER A 141 -10.50 0.41 -3.99
CA SER A 141 -10.09 1.80 -4.14
C SER A 141 -8.72 2.12 -3.53
N THR A 142 -8.17 1.27 -2.67
CA THR A 142 -6.82 1.44 -2.13
C THR A 142 -5.86 0.50 -2.84
N VAL A 143 -5.22 1.01 -3.89
CA VAL A 143 -4.34 0.24 -4.77
C VAL A 143 -2.97 0.08 -4.11
N SER A 144 -2.68 -1.15 -3.68
CA SER A 144 -1.44 -1.51 -2.99
C SER A 144 -0.39 -2.07 -3.95
N SER A 145 0.88 -1.72 -3.75
CA SER A 145 2.02 -2.24 -4.50
C SER A 145 2.52 -3.62 -4.05
N ILE A 146 1.61 -4.58 -3.84
CA ILE A 146 2.00 -5.97 -3.53
C ILE A 146 2.88 -6.52 -4.66
N SER A 147 2.41 -6.36 -5.89
CA SER A 147 3.14 -6.63 -7.12
C SER A 147 2.58 -5.74 -8.24
N PRO A 148 3.33 -5.53 -9.35
CA PRO A 148 2.81 -4.76 -10.48
C PRO A 148 1.56 -5.38 -11.11
N SER A 149 1.49 -6.72 -11.22
CA SER A 149 0.32 -7.42 -11.73
C SER A 149 -0.89 -7.24 -10.82
N TRP A 150 -0.68 -7.29 -9.50
CA TRP A 150 -1.73 -7.04 -8.53
C TRP A 150 -2.25 -5.60 -8.61
N ALA A 151 -1.37 -4.61 -8.71
CA ALA A 151 -1.78 -3.22 -8.84
C ALA A 151 -2.64 -2.99 -10.10
N LEU A 152 -2.27 -3.57 -11.24
CA LEU A 152 -3.08 -3.52 -12.46
C LEU A 152 -4.46 -4.19 -12.29
N GLU A 153 -4.50 -5.30 -11.57
CA GLU A 153 -5.71 -6.07 -11.29
C GLU A 153 -6.63 -5.34 -10.30
N MET A 154 -6.08 -4.62 -9.32
CA MET A 154 -6.87 -3.70 -8.49
C MET A 154 -7.40 -2.53 -9.32
N MET A 155 -6.55 -1.93 -10.16
CA MET A 155 -6.94 -0.82 -11.04
C MET A 155 -8.07 -1.18 -12.00
N SER A 156 -8.07 -2.40 -12.54
CA SER A 156 -9.17 -2.87 -13.41
C SER A 156 -10.52 -2.95 -12.67
N ARG A 157 -10.49 -3.17 -11.34
CA ARG A 157 -11.69 -3.23 -10.49
C ARG A 157 -12.15 -1.87 -9.97
N VAL A 158 -11.23 -0.92 -9.80
CA VAL A 158 -11.54 0.48 -9.42
C VAL A 158 -12.39 1.18 -10.49
N LYS A 159 -12.29 0.74 -11.76
CA LYS A 159 -13.04 1.32 -12.90
C LYS A 159 -12.85 2.83 -12.99
N ASP A 160 -13.90 3.63 -12.78
CA ASP A 160 -13.92 5.10 -12.86
C ASP A 160 -13.97 5.81 -11.50
N MET A 161 -13.88 5.06 -10.39
CA MET A 161 -13.95 5.63 -9.05
C MET A 161 -12.64 6.32 -8.63
N PRO A 162 -12.72 7.33 -7.74
CA PRO A 162 -11.53 7.87 -7.09
C PRO A 162 -10.80 6.80 -6.26
N PHE A 163 -9.48 6.89 -6.19
CA PHE A 163 -8.65 5.86 -5.57
C PHE A 163 -7.43 6.42 -4.82
N ASP A 164 -6.92 5.63 -3.90
CA ASP A 164 -5.68 5.84 -3.18
C ASP A 164 -4.62 4.92 -3.77
N LEU A 165 -3.38 5.40 -3.88
CA LEU A 165 -2.26 4.64 -4.40
C LEU A 165 -1.16 4.55 -3.35
N GLN A 166 -0.78 3.33 -3.00
CA GLN A 166 0.30 3.04 -2.06
C GLN A 166 1.40 2.24 -2.76
N ILE A 167 2.61 2.80 -2.79
CA ILE A 167 3.78 2.24 -3.46
C ILE A 167 4.93 2.06 -2.47
N CYS A 168 5.47 0.85 -2.42
CA CYS A 168 6.63 0.47 -1.62
C CYS A 168 7.76 -0.01 -2.55
N PHE A 169 8.82 0.78 -2.69
CA PHE A 169 10.04 0.43 -3.45
C PHE A 169 11.01 -0.42 -2.61
N GLY A 170 11.82 -1.25 -3.29
CA GLY A 170 12.95 -1.95 -2.67
C GLY A 170 12.66 -3.22 -1.89
N ARG A 171 11.39 -3.57 -1.65
CA ARG A 171 11.02 -4.75 -0.84
C ARG A 171 10.85 -6.05 -1.64
N THR A 172 10.47 -5.96 -2.92
CA THR A 172 10.17 -7.11 -3.78
C THR A 172 11.24 -7.37 -4.84
N GLY A 173 12.36 -6.64 -4.80
CA GLY A 173 13.51 -6.79 -5.71
C GLY A 173 13.28 -6.28 -7.15
N LYS A 174 12.03 -5.99 -7.55
CA LYS A 174 11.68 -5.39 -8.85
C LYS A 174 10.43 -4.52 -8.71
N THR A 175 10.60 -3.25 -8.36
CA THR A 175 9.56 -2.26 -8.62
C THR A 175 9.61 -1.88 -10.09
N ASN A 176 8.51 -2.13 -10.81
CA ASN A 176 8.41 -1.71 -12.20
C ASN A 176 7.83 -0.30 -12.22
N ASP A 177 8.71 0.71 -12.13
CA ASP A 177 8.34 2.13 -12.15
C ASP A 177 7.41 2.46 -13.32
N ALA A 178 7.60 1.81 -14.47
CA ALA A 178 6.76 2.00 -15.65
C ALA A 178 5.28 1.63 -15.42
N VAL A 179 5.00 0.62 -14.58
CA VAL A 179 3.61 0.24 -14.26
C VAL A 179 2.95 1.33 -13.42
N TYR A 180 3.62 1.83 -12.40
CA TYR A 180 3.07 2.89 -11.55
C TYR A 180 2.99 4.23 -12.27
N ALA A 181 3.98 4.55 -13.12
CA ALA A 181 3.91 5.69 -14.03
C ALA A 181 2.73 5.56 -15.00
N GLY A 182 2.45 4.36 -15.52
CA GLY A 182 1.25 4.09 -16.32
C GLY A 182 -0.06 4.20 -15.54
N ILE A 183 -0.08 3.82 -14.26
CA ILE A 183 -1.25 3.99 -13.37
C ILE A 183 -1.53 5.46 -13.10
N LEU A 184 -0.49 6.26 -12.86
CA LEU A 184 -0.60 7.70 -12.65
C LEU A 184 -0.78 8.48 -13.97
N GLY A 185 -0.38 7.91 -15.10
CA GLY A 185 -0.57 8.50 -16.42
C GLY A 185 -2.02 8.51 -16.92
N GLN A 186 -2.22 9.00 -18.15
CA GLN A 186 -3.48 8.91 -18.91
C GLN A 186 -4.71 9.52 -18.19
N GLY A 187 -4.54 10.65 -17.50
CA GLY A 187 -5.65 11.35 -16.84
C GLY A 187 -6.16 10.73 -15.54
N ARG A 188 -5.54 9.63 -15.07
CA ARG A 188 -5.93 8.98 -13.80
C ARG A 188 -5.52 9.78 -12.57
N LEU A 189 -4.54 10.68 -12.69
CA LEU A 189 -4.24 11.69 -11.67
C LEU A 189 -5.47 12.52 -11.28
N ALA A 190 -6.41 12.74 -12.20
CA ALA A 190 -7.63 13.47 -11.91
C ALA A 190 -8.50 12.79 -10.83
N ARG A 191 -8.34 11.47 -10.66
CA ARG A 191 -9.10 10.60 -9.76
C ARG A 191 -8.34 10.19 -8.51
N LEU A 192 -7.06 10.57 -8.42
CA LEU A 192 -6.22 10.23 -7.28
C LEU A 192 -6.64 11.04 -6.04
N LYS A 193 -6.90 10.34 -4.93
CA LYS A 193 -7.27 10.93 -3.63
C LYS A 193 -6.09 10.97 -2.66
N ALA A 194 -5.35 9.89 -2.53
CA ALA A 194 -4.16 9.85 -1.70
C ALA A 194 -3.01 9.16 -2.42
N LEU A 195 -1.81 9.74 -2.32
CA LEU A 195 -0.56 9.12 -2.79
C LEU A 195 0.34 8.83 -1.60
N THR A 196 0.76 7.59 -1.46
CA THR A 196 1.74 7.17 -0.46
C THR A 196 2.89 6.45 -1.14
N LEU A 197 4.11 7.01 -1.06
CA LEU A 197 5.33 6.38 -1.55
C LEU A 197 6.27 6.09 -0.39
N TYR A 198 6.69 4.84 -0.25
CA TYR A 198 7.74 4.42 0.67
C TYR A 198 8.91 3.86 -0.13
N ASN A 199 10.08 4.47 -0.02
CA ASN A 199 11.30 3.94 -0.59
C ASN A 199 12.12 3.21 0.47
N TYR A 200 12.28 1.89 0.29
CA TYR A 200 13.15 1.04 1.12
C TYR A 200 14.31 0.45 0.31
N SER A 201 14.57 0.96 -0.89
CA SER A 201 15.55 0.38 -1.81
C SER A 201 16.97 0.55 -1.30
N TYR A 202 17.71 -0.55 -1.17
CA TYR A 202 19.17 -0.50 -0.98
C TYR A 202 19.92 -0.04 -2.25
N HIS A 203 19.22 -0.04 -3.39
CA HIS A 203 19.73 0.43 -4.68
C HIS A 203 19.26 1.86 -4.96
N GLN A 204 19.99 2.57 -5.81
CA GLN A 204 19.75 3.95 -6.24
C GLN A 204 18.53 4.07 -7.19
N GLU A 205 17.45 3.31 -6.94
CA GLU A 205 16.25 3.37 -7.74
C GLU A 205 15.45 4.64 -7.42
N ASN A 206 15.07 5.34 -8.48
CA ASN A 206 14.62 6.72 -8.47
C ASN A 206 13.14 6.82 -8.08
N SER A 207 12.78 6.74 -6.79
CA SER A 207 11.46 7.23 -6.34
C SER A 207 11.19 8.69 -6.79
N ASN A 208 12.26 9.43 -7.07
CA ASN A 208 12.22 10.78 -7.62
C ASN A 208 11.66 10.87 -9.05
N SER A 209 11.78 9.86 -9.90
CA SER A 209 11.26 9.94 -11.28
C SER A 209 9.74 10.02 -11.26
N LEU A 210 9.10 9.14 -10.50
CA LEU A 210 7.64 9.08 -10.40
C LEU A 210 7.05 10.39 -9.88
N VAL A 211 7.69 11.03 -8.89
CA VAL A 211 7.24 12.31 -8.32
C VAL A 211 7.47 13.47 -9.29
N LYS A 212 8.57 13.46 -10.05
CA LYS A 212 8.84 14.47 -11.09
C LYS A 212 7.81 14.45 -12.22
N ASP A 213 7.25 13.28 -12.51
CA ASP A 213 6.27 13.10 -13.58
C ASP A 213 4.83 13.49 -13.15
N LEU A 214 4.61 13.87 -11.89
CA LEU A 214 3.30 14.32 -11.37
C LEU A 214 2.99 15.76 -11.80
N THR A 215 2.97 16.04 -13.09
CA THR A 215 2.76 17.40 -13.64
C THR A 215 1.33 17.68 -14.09
N SER A 216 0.45 16.67 -14.10
CA SER A 216 -0.96 16.86 -14.47
C SER A 216 -1.82 17.27 -13.27
N PRO A 217 -2.91 18.05 -13.47
CA PRO A 217 -3.84 18.43 -12.42
C PRO A 217 -4.41 17.25 -11.63
N ALA A 218 -4.44 17.38 -10.30
CA ALA A 218 -5.00 16.39 -9.39
C ALA A 218 -6.06 17.07 -8.49
N PRO A 219 -7.29 17.30 -9.00
CA PRO A 219 -8.33 18.07 -8.32
C PRO A 219 -8.92 17.34 -7.09
N LEU A 220 -8.77 16.02 -7.02
CA LEU A 220 -9.29 15.19 -5.94
C LEU A 220 -8.25 14.81 -4.88
N VAL A 221 -6.97 15.18 -5.06
CA VAL A 221 -5.91 14.77 -4.13
C VAL A 221 -6.08 15.49 -2.79
N GLU A 222 -6.12 14.73 -1.71
CA GLU A 222 -6.34 15.18 -0.34
C GLU A 222 -5.10 14.93 0.54
N SER A 223 -4.33 13.88 0.24
CA SER A 223 -3.17 13.46 1.03
C SER A 223 -1.99 13.06 0.17
N LEU A 224 -0.80 13.53 0.54
CA LEU A 224 0.49 13.13 -0.03
C LEU A 224 1.44 12.68 1.08
N SER A 225 1.94 11.47 0.99
CA SER A 225 2.88 10.90 1.94
C SER A 225 4.08 10.31 1.22
N LEU A 226 5.27 10.89 1.43
CA LEU A 226 6.51 10.48 0.78
C LEU A 226 7.53 10.17 1.87
N SER A 227 8.04 8.94 1.87
CA SER A 227 9.05 8.50 2.83
C SER A 227 10.20 7.85 2.10
N ASP A 228 11.41 8.30 2.40
CA ASP A 228 12.64 7.66 1.95
C ASP A 228 13.40 7.11 3.15
N TRP A 229 13.60 5.80 3.19
CA TRP A 229 14.24 5.07 4.29
C TRP A 229 15.59 4.48 3.86
N ARG A 230 16.20 5.02 2.79
CA ARG A 230 17.54 4.64 2.36
C ARG A 230 18.57 4.92 3.45
N GLU A 231 19.51 4.00 3.62
CA GLU A 231 20.55 4.09 4.65
C GLU A 231 21.56 5.22 4.37
N TRP A 232 21.69 5.66 3.12
CA TRP A 232 22.57 6.74 2.70
C TRP A 232 21.77 7.82 1.97
N TRP A 233 21.86 9.04 2.47
CA TRP A 233 21.26 10.21 1.85
C TRP A 233 21.85 10.44 0.47
N SER A 234 21.04 10.34 -0.58
CA SER A 234 21.38 10.92 -1.87
C SER A 234 20.74 12.31 -1.92
N ASP A 235 21.55 13.36 -2.01
CA ASP A 235 21.12 14.75 -2.13
C ASP A 235 20.09 14.97 -3.25
N GLY A 236 18.79 14.79 -3.04
CA GLY A 236 17.88 14.96 -4.20
C GLY A 236 16.40 14.69 -4.09
N CYS A 237 15.84 14.34 -2.93
CA CYS A 237 14.40 14.11 -2.81
C CYS A 237 13.67 15.44 -2.53
N GLN A 238 13.36 16.17 -3.61
CA GLN A 238 12.60 17.42 -3.55
C GLN A 238 11.24 17.28 -4.24
N LEU A 239 10.19 17.80 -3.62
CA LEU A 239 8.90 17.98 -4.28
C LEU A 239 9.01 19.15 -5.27
N PRO A 240 8.67 18.95 -6.55
CA PRO A 240 8.61 20.03 -7.53
C PRO A 240 7.65 21.15 -7.07
N ALA A 241 7.92 22.39 -7.48
CA ALA A 241 7.03 23.52 -7.17
C ALA A 241 5.72 23.47 -7.97
N ASP A 242 5.76 22.84 -9.13
CA ASP A 242 4.66 22.61 -10.08
C ASP A 242 3.97 21.26 -9.89
N LEU A 243 4.13 20.64 -8.72
CA LEU A 243 3.46 19.38 -8.37
C LEU A 243 1.96 19.45 -8.68
N PHE A 244 1.46 18.42 -9.35
CA PHE A 244 0.10 18.31 -9.89
C PHE A 244 -0.27 19.45 -10.84
N GLY A 245 0.69 19.95 -11.63
CA GLY A 245 0.50 21.10 -12.51
C GLY A 245 0.13 22.38 -11.76
N GLY A 246 0.48 22.46 -10.46
CA GLY A 246 0.06 23.53 -9.56
C GLY A 246 -1.42 23.47 -9.15
N ALA A 247 -2.17 22.43 -9.52
CA ALA A 247 -3.61 22.32 -9.32
C ALA A 247 -3.98 21.13 -8.40
N ALA A 248 -3.89 21.36 -7.08
CA ALA A 248 -4.29 20.42 -6.04
C ALA A 248 -5.14 21.10 -4.95
N PRO A 249 -6.33 21.63 -5.29
CA PRO A 249 -7.14 22.48 -4.41
C PRO A 249 -7.69 21.76 -3.16
N ARG A 250 -7.73 20.42 -3.17
CA ARG A 250 -8.21 19.60 -2.06
C ARG A 250 -7.09 19.07 -1.18
N LEU A 251 -5.82 19.37 -1.48
CA LEU A 251 -4.72 18.87 -0.68
C LEU A 251 -4.80 19.46 0.74
N ARG A 252 -4.83 18.59 1.74
CA ARG A 252 -4.90 18.99 3.17
C ARG A 252 -3.79 18.39 4.00
N SER A 253 -3.26 17.23 3.60
CA SER A 253 -2.26 16.51 4.36
C SER A 253 -1.00 16.26 3.54
N ILE A 254 0.14 16.71 4.07
CA ILE A 254 1.47 16.40 3.53
C ILE A 254 2.32 15.78 4.64
N TYR A 255 2.87 14.60 4.34
CA TYR A 255 3.87 13.92 5.17
C TYR A 255 5.13 13.65 4.34
N LEU A 256 6.25 14.20 4.77
CA LEU A 256 7.55 14.04 4.14
C LEU A 256 8.55 13.48 5.17
N HIS A 257 9.15 12.35 4.85
CA HIS A 257 10.26 11.78 5.61
C HIS A 257 11.44 11.61 4.68
N HIS A 258 12.54 12.31 4.95
CA HIS A 258 13.70 12.41 4.06
C HIS A 258 13.37 13.04 2.68
N TRP A 259 12.40 13.96 2.66
CA TRP A 259 12.02 14.76 1.49
C TRP A 259 11.88 16.23 1.89
N THR A 260 12.28 17.15 1.01
CA THR A 260 12.05 18.59 1.18
C THR A 260 11.20 19.15 0.03
N PHE A 261 10.79 20.41 0.13
CA PHE A 261 10.17 21.13 -0.98
C PHE A 261 11.25 21.81 -1.82
N ALA A 262 11.12 21.79 -3.15
CA ALA A 262 11.98 22.59 -4.02
C ALA A 262 11.78 24.09 -3.76
N SER A 263 10.55 24.49 -3.42
CA SER A 263 10.23 25.84 -2.96
C SER A 263 9.21 25.77 -1.84
N TRP A 264 9.52 26.41 -0.72
CA TRP A 264 8.58 26.60 0.38
C TRP A 264 7.46 27.58 0.02
N ASP A 265 7.57 28.31 -1.09
CA ASP A 265 6.50 29.20 -1.57
C ASP A 265 5.49 28.50 -2.51
N ALA A 266 5.63 27.19 -2.73
CA ALA A 266 4.81 26.43 -3.67
C ALA A 266 3.28 26.56 -3.42
N PRO A 267 2.45 26.57 -4.48
CA PRO A 267 1.02 26.86 -4.39
C PRO A 267 0.21 25.80 -3.64
N TYR A 268 0.66 24.55 -3.63
CA TYR A 268 0.02 23.45 -2.88
C TYR A 268 0.27 23.53 -1.37
N LEU A 269 1.12 24.45 -0.90
CA LEU A 269 1.36 24.73 0.53
C LEU A 269 0.40 25.81 1.05
N GLN A 270 -0.88 25.65 0.75
CA GLN A 270 -1.97 26.54 1.16
C GLN A 270 -3.08 25.73 1.82
N ASP A 271 -3.69 26.26 2.88
CA ASP A 271 -4.84 25.67 3.56
C ASP A 271 -4.67 24.20 4.02
N LEU A 272 -3.42 23.79 4.30
CA LEU A 272 -3.14 22.47 4.86
C LEU A 272 -3.66 22.35 6.30
N THR A 273 -4.15 21.15 6.64
CA THR A 273 -4.52 20.77 8.01
C THR A 273 -3.41 19.99 8.69
N THR A 274 -2.60 19.26 7.91
CA THR A 274 -1.50 18.44 8.42
C THR A 274 -0.24 18.71 7.60
N LEU A 275 0.81 19.19 8.27
CA LEU A 275 2.14 19.32 7.69
C LEU A 275 3.14 18.59 8.59
N LYS A 276 3.79 17.57 8.04
CA LYS A 276 4.82 16.81 8.74
C LYS A 276 6.03 16.68 7.82
N VAL A 277 7.18 17.19 8.26
CA VAL A 277 8.45 17.12 7.53
C VAL A 277 9.52 16.66 8.52
N THR A 278 10.23 15.60 8.19
CA THR A 278 11.20 14.96 9.10
C THR A 278 12.46 14.55 8.34
N PHE A 279 13.61 14.86 8.92
CA PHE A 279 14.94 14.45 8.44
C PHE A 279 15.71 13.76 9.58
N PRO A 280 16.63 12.85 9.25
CA PRO A 280 17.50 12.23 10.24
C PRO A 280 18.52 13.27 10.74
N GLU A 281 19.06 13.05 11.94
CA GLU A 281 19.93 14.01 12.63
C GLU A 281 21.33 14.16 11.99
N LYS A 282 21.72 13.25 11.09
CA LYS A 282 23.10 13.13 10.57
C LYS A 282 23.31 13.70 9.16
N ASP A 283 22.27 14.17 8.48
CA ASP A 283 22.35 14.67 7.10
C ASP A 283 22.43 16.20 7.10
N SER A 284 23.62 16.71 7.38
CA SER A 284 23.90 18.13 7.63
C SER A 284 24.40 18.88 6.40
N ASP A 285 23.82 18.67 5.22
CA ASP A 285 24.01 19.62 4.11
C ASP A 285 22.89 20.67 4.12
N GLY A 286 23.05 21.64 5.02
CA GLY A 286 22.05 22.63 5.38
C GLY A 286 21.63 23.58 4.26
N ALA A 287 22.38 23.66 3.15
CA ALA A 287 22.19 24.64 2.09
C ALA A 287 20.83 24.56 1.37
N ARG A 288 20.12 23.43 1.47
CA ARG A 288 18.83 23.19 0.81
C ARG A 288 17.62 23.25 1.74
N LEU A 289 17.85 23.48 3.04
CA LEU A 289 16.80 23.60 4.03
C LEU A 289 16.27 25.04 4.08
N PRO A 290 14.98 25.25 4.41
CA PRO A 290 14.41 26.58 4.54
C PRO A 290 15.02 27.35 5.71
N THR A 291 14.99 28.68 5.57
CA THR A 291 15.16 29.57 6.71
C THR A 291 13.90 29.60 7.58
N VAL A 292 14.07 30.05 8.82
CA VAL A 292 12.96 30.30 9.76
C VAL A 292 11.90 31.21 9.14
N LEU A 293 12.33 32.30 8.50
CA LEU A 293 11.42 33.27 7.89
C LEU A 293 10.60 32.63 6.77
N GLN A 294 11.18 31.72 5.98
CA GLN A 294 10.44 30.98 4.96
C GLN A 294 9.37 30.11 5.61
N ILE A 295 9.70 29.33 6.65
CA ILE A 295 8.72 28.51 7.37
C ILE A 295 7.59 29.36 7.95
N LEU A 296 7.91 30.48 8.62
CA LEU A 296 6.89 31.37 9.19
C LEU A 296 5.96 31.95 8.11
N ARG A 297 6.49 32.30 6.93
CA ARG A 297 5.66 32.74 5.79
C ARG A 297 4.75 31.62 5.29
N VAL A 298 5.24 30.39 5.20
CA VAL A 298 4.44 29.23 4.80
C VAL A 298 3.32 28.98 5.79
N LEU A 299 3.62 28.94 7.08
CA LEU A 299 2.64 28.67 8.13
C LEU A 299 1.53 29.73 8.18
N LYS A 300 1.83 30.99 7.84
CA LYS A 300 0.80 32.04 7.69
C LYS A 300 -0.23 31.75 6.60
N ARG A 301 0.12 30.96 5.58
CA ARG A 301 -0.80 30.52 4.51
C ARG A 301 -1.60 29.26 4.88
N MET A 302 -1.48 28.79 6.13
CA MET A 302 -2.13 27.58 6.62
C MET A 302 -2.95 27.87 7.89
N PRO A 303 -3.98 28.75 7.82
CA PRO A 303 -4.75 29.15 9.00
C PRO A 303 -5.52 27.99 9.65
N ARG A 304 -5.80 26.92 8.89
CA ARG A 304 -6.53 25.72 9.34
C ARG A 304 -5.61 24.58 9.82
N LEU A 305 -4.32 24.85 10.00
CA LEU A 305 -3.36 23.83 10.41
C LEU A 305 -3.70 23.26 11.79
N GLN A 306 -3.84 21.94 11.87
CA GLN A 306 -4.15 21.21 13.10
C GLN A 306 -2.95 20.42 13.62
N ILE A 307 -2.11 19.92 12.71
CA ILE A 307 -0.95 19.08 13.06
C ILE A 307 0.28 19.63 12.34
N LEU A 308 1.28 20.03 13.12
CA LEU A 308 2.60 20.46 12.64
C LEU A 308 3.69 19.56 13.23
N THR A 309 4.52 18.99 12.38
CA THR A 309 5.75 18.28 12.78
C THR A 309 6.89 18.72 11.91
N LEU A 310 7.92 19.34 12.50
CA LEU A 310 9.15 19.71 11.82
C LEU A 310 10.31 19.12 12.63
N GLU A 311 10.97 18.11 12.09
CA GLU A 311 12.14 17.48 12.72
C GLU A 311 13.36 17.64 11.79
N ASN A 312 14.38 18.37 12.26
CA ASN A 312 15.64 18.64 11.56
C ASN A 312 15.44 19.31 10.19
N VAL A 313 14.50 20.26 10.10
CA VAL A 313 14.08 20.92 8.84
C VAL A 313 14.71 22.31 8.65
N LEU A 314 15.54 22.78 9.59
CA LEU A 314 16.07 24.13 9.58
C LEU A 314 17.51 24.17 9.06
N ASN A 315 17.80 25.18 8.23
CA ASN A 315 19.18 25.44 7.84
C ASN A 315 19.98 25.92 9.09
N PRO A 316 21.12 25.28 9.41
CA PRO A 316 22.00 25.66 10.53
C PRO A 316 22.69 27.02 10.38
N THR A 317 22.73 27.61 9.18
CA THR A 317 23.20 28.99 9.04
C THR A 317 22.15 29.94 9.60
N PHE A 318 22.26 30.23 10.90
CA PHE A 318 21.53 31.31 11.55
C PHE A 318 21.81 32.61 10.80
N ASP A 319 20.76 33.26 10.32
CA ASP A 319 20.84 34.66 9.91
C ASP A 319 20.64 35.49 11.18
N ASP A 320 21.68 36.20 11.63
CA ASP A 320 21.78 37.01 12.87
C ASP A 320 20.78 38.18 12.96
N GLY A 321 19.74 38.19 12.12
CA GLY A 321 18.92 39.35 11.82
C GLY A 321 17.41 39.08 11.84
N LEU A 322 16.89 38.14 12.64
CA LEU A 322 15.44 38.07 12.89
C LEU A 322 14.98 39.47 13.38
N PRO A 323 14.18 40.21 12.60
CA PRO A 323 13.70 41.50 13.05
C PRO A 323 12.85 41.26 14.30
N ARG A 324 13.07 42.03 15.36
CA ARG A 324 12.25 42.01 16.61
C ARG A 324 10.76 42.32 16.40
N ASN A 325 10.35 42.50 15.15
CA ASN A 325 8.95 42.58 14.74
C ASN A 325 8.36 41.18 14.72
N HIS A 326 7.82 40.79 15.88
CA HIS A 326 7.05 39.58 16.15
C HIS A 326 6.23 39.14 14.92
N HIS A 327 6.77 38.20 14.14
CA HIS A 327 6.02 37.54 13.07
C HIS A 327 5.13 36.48 13.69
N LEU A 328 4.13 36.92 14.47
CA LEU A 328 3.13 36.03 15.04
C LEU A 328 2.42 35.31 13.90
N VAL A 329 2.38 33.99 13.99
CA VAL A 329 1.62 33.14 13.09
C VAL A 329 0.42 32.63 13.88
N PRO A 330 -0.78 33.20 13.70
CA PRO A 330 -1.96 32.74 14.42
C PRO A 330 -2.40 31.37 13.88
N LEU A 331 -2.05 30.31 14.59
CA LEU A 331 -2.46 28.94 14.28
C LEU A 331 -3.58 28.50 15.24
N ALA A 332 -4.75 29.13 15.11
CA ALA A 332 -5.86 28.99 16.07
C ALA A 332 -6.44 27.56 16.18
N HIS A 333 -6.18 26.71 15.18
CA HIS A 333 -6.68 25.33 15.13
C HIS A 333 -5.60 24.29 15.45
N LEU A 334 -4.39 24.72 15.84
CA LEU A 334 -3.28 23.82 16.09
C LEU A 334 -3.53 22.98 17.33
N SER A 335 -3.63 21.66 17.14
CA SER A 335 -3.88 20.68 18.20
C SER A 335 -2.64 19.90 18.59
N ARG A 336 -1.71 19.71 17.65
CA ARG A 336 -0.48 18.95 17.84
C ARG A 336 0.69 19.67 17.17
N MET A 337 1.70 19.99 17.94
CA MET A 337 2.93 20.62 17.47
C MET A 337 4.13 19.83 17.95
N ARG A 338 5.05 19.56 17.04
CA ARG A 338 6.33 18.95 17.35
C ARG A 338 7.42 19.63 16.55
N LEU A 339 8.35 20.27 17.25
CA LEU A 339 9.56 20.82 16.69
C LEU A 339 10.74 20.06 17.28
N ARG A 340 11.61 19.54 16.42
CA ARG A 340 12.90 18.99 16.80
C ARG A 340 13.94 19.63 15.91
N CYS A 341 14.94 20.23 16.52
CA CYS A 341 16.02 20.95 15.87
C CYS A 341 17.28 20.77 16.71
N GLU A 342 18.44 21.07 16.14
CA GLU A 342 19.68 21.14 16.92
C GLU A 342 19.56 22.27 17.97
N ALA A 343 20.18 22.12 19.15
CA ALA A 343 19.91 22.99 20.30
C ALA A 343 20.10 24.50 20.02
N ALA A 344 20.99 24.88 19.10
CA ALA A 344 21.18 26.27 18.67
C ALA A 344 19.97 26.85 17.92
N GLN A 345 19.14 26.02 17.32
CA GLN A 345 18.02 26.37 16.43
C GLN A 345 16.65 26.38 17.12
N CYS A 346 16.53 25.99 18.39
CA CYS A 346 15.22 25.80 19.02
C CYS A 346 14.73 27.00 19.88
N VAL A 347 15.35 28.18 19.77
CA VAL A 347 14.89 29.40 20.45
C VAL A 347 13.91 30.13 19.53
N PHE A 348 12.62 29.77 19.60
CA PHE A 348 11.53 30.40 18.86
C PHE A 348 10.39 30.87 19.76
#